data_AF-A0AAN5LAQ5-F1
#
_entry.id   AF-A0AAN5LAQ5-F1
#
_cell.length_a   1.000
_cell.length_b   1.000
_cell.length_c   1.000
_cell.angle_alpha   90.00
_cell.angle_beta   90.00
_cell.angle_gamma   90.00
#
_symmetry.space_group_name_H-M   'P 1'
#
loop_
_entity.id
_entity.type
_entity.pdbx_description
1 polymer ?
#
loop_
_entity_poly.entity_id
_entity_poly.type
_entity_poly.pdbx_seq_one_letter_code
_entity_poly.pdbx_strand_id
1 'polypeptide(L)'
;DSGAFTNKTDNWEVVAQYQFDFGLRPSIAYLQSKARDTGYGDIDLVKYTDIGATYYFNKNMSAYVDYKINLLKNDNPAGLATDNIVATGLVYQF
;
A
#
# COMPACT_ATOMS: atom_id res chain seq x y z
N ASP A 1 19.66 24.89 -5.93
CA ASP A 1 18.23 24.53 -5.79
C ASP A 1 17.56 24.46 -7.14
N SER A 2 17.65 23.29 -7.77
CA SER A 2 16.86 22.95 -8.96
C SER A 2 15.90 21.88 -8.48
N GLY A 3 14.64 22.25 -8.25
CA GLY A 3 13.60 21.34 -7.79
C GLY A 3 13.57 20.12 -8.69
N ALA A 4 13.94 18.96 -8.14
CA ALA A 4 13.80 17.66 -8.78
C ALA A 4 12.32 17.29 -8.79
N PHE A 5 11.51 18.09 -9.49
CA PHE A 5 10.16 17.71 -9.85
C PHE A 5 10.30 16.67 -10.95
N THR A 6 9.96 15.43 -10.62
CA THR A 6 9.77 14.38 -11.62
C THR A 6 8.62 14.80 -12.54
N ASN A 7 8.89 14.87 -13.85
CA ASN A 7 7.87 15.29 -14.82
C ASN A 7 6.88 14.16 -15.18
N LYS A 8 7.17 12.91 -14.80
CA LYS A 8 6.33 11.76 -15.14
C LYS A 8 6.44 10.64 -14.12
N THR A 9 5.29 10.11 -13.71
CA THR A 9 5.20 8.95 -12.81
C THR A 9 4.32 7.88 -13.45
N ASP A 10 4.81 6.65 -13.46
CA ASP A 10 4.03 5.48 -13.88
C ASP A 10 3.48 4.79 -12.63
N ASN A 11 2.15 4.72 -12.51
CA ASN A 11 1.46 4.15 -11.35
C ASN A 11 0.70 2.88 -11.75
N TRP A 12 0.88 1.82 -10.97
CA TRP A 12 0.26 0.52 -11.14
C TRP A 12 -0.34 0.08 -9.83
N GLU A 13 -1.63 -0.20 -9.85
CA GLU A 13 -2.38 -0.64 -8.68
C GLU A 13 -3.24 -1.84 -9.07
N VAL A 14 -3.08 -2.93 -8.33
CA VAL A 14 -3.88 -4.14 -8.52
C VAL A 14 -4.41 -4.55 -7.16
N VAL A 15 -5.72 -4.75 -7.07
CA VAL A 15 -6.40 -5.12 -5.84
C VAL A 15 -7.32 -6.30 -6.12
N ALA A 16 -7.25 -7.32 -5.28
CA ALA A 16 -8.19 -8.42 -5.27
C ALA A 16 -8.75 -8.60 -3.86
N GLN A 17 -10.06 -8.70 -3.76
CA GLN A 17 -10.78 -8.89 -2.50
C GLN A 17 -11.90 -9.90 -2.72
N TYR A 18 -12.25 -10.62 -1.67
CA TYR A 18 -13.39 -11.52 -1.68
C TYR A 18 -14.20 -11.32 -0.41
N GLN A 19 -15.51 -11.10 -0.54
CA GLN A 19 -16.41 -10.97 0.60
C GLN A 19 -17.11 -12.31 0.81
N PHE A 20 -16.83 -12.95 1.94
CA PHE A 20 -17.59 -14.12 2.37
C PHE A 20 -18.92 -13.71 3.02
N ASP A 21 -19.93 -14.56 2.87
CA ASP A 21 -21.25 -14.37 3.47
C ASP A 21 -21.22 -14.31 5.00
N PHE A 22 -20.23 -14.92 5.64
CA PHE A 22 -20.05 -14.88 7.09
C PHE A 22 -19.37 -13.60 7.62
N GLY A 23 -19.10 -12.62 6.74
CA GLY A 23 -18.61 -11.30 7.11
C GLY A 23 -17.09 -11.10 7.00
N LEU A 24 -16.30 -12.13 6.73
CA LEU A 24 -14.87 -11.97 6.47
C LEU A 24 -14.61 -11.47 5.04
N ARG A 25 -13.70 -10.51 4.91
CA ARG A 25 -13.25 -9.97 3.64
C ARG A 25 -11.71 -9.94 3.57
N PRO A 26 -11.05 -11.00 3.10
CA PRO A 26 -9.64 -10.92 2.75
C PRO A 26 -9.39 -9.95 1.59
N SER A 27 -8.22 -9.33 1.60
CA SER A 27 -7.70 -8.46 0.55
C SER A 27 -6.23 -8.72 0.28
N ILE A 28 -5.85 -8.62 -0.99
CA ILE A 28 -4.46 -8.51 -1.43
C ILE A 28 -4.36 -7.36 -2.42
N ALA A 29 -3.34 -6.53 -2.25
CA ALA A 29 -3.07 -5.41 -3.14
C ALA A 29 -1.58 -5.34 -3.49
N TYR A 30 -1.28 -4.89 -4.70
CA TYR A 30 0.06 -4.53 -5.14
C TYR A 30 0.02 -3.11 -5.68
N LEU A 31 0.86 -2.24 -5.11
CA LEU A 31 0.98 -0.86 -5.54
C LEU A 31 2.43 -0.57 -5.90
N GLN A 32 2.63 0.00 -7.09
CA GLN A 32 3.90 0.50 -7.55
C GLN A 32 3.73 1.88 -8.18
N SER A 33 4.55 2.82 -7.73
CA SER A 33 4.68 4.15 -8.31
C SER A 33 6.14 4.38 -8.64
N LYS A 34 6.44 4.58 -9.92
CA LYS A 34 7.80 4.78 -10.42
C LYS A 34 7.93 6.15 -11.06
N ALA A 35 8.82 6.97 -10.51
CA ALA A 35 9.23 8.23 -11.09
C ALA A 35 10.18 7.98 -12.27
N ARG A 36 9.84 8.58 -13.41
CA ARG A 36 10.65 8.57 -14.64
C ARG A 36 11.41 9.90 -14.77
N ASP A 37 12.52 9.85 -15.50
CA ASP A 37 13.30 11.00 -15.92
C ASP A 37 13.77 11.90 -14.75
N THR A 38 14.21 11.29 -13.65
CA THR A 38 14.56 12.01 -12.40
C THR A 38 15.98 12.61 -12.40
N GLY A 39 16.72 12.54 -13.52
CA GLY A 39 18.14 12.87 -13.59
C GLY A 39 19.07 11.81 -12.95
N TYR A 40 18.54 10.95 -12.07
CA TYR A 40 19.23 9.81 -11.44
C TYR A 40 18.78 8.45 -12.01
N GLY A 41 17.98 8.45 -13.08
CA GLY A 41 17.34 7.26 -13.66
C GLY A 41 15.90 7.08 -13.18
N ASP A 42 15.37 5.85 -13.28
CA ASP A 42 14.06 5.55 -12.73
C ASP A 42 14.14 5.32 -11.21
N ILE A 43 13.24 5.94 -10.45
CA ILE A 43 13.19 5.79 -8.99
C ILE A 43 11.82 5.23 -8.59
N ASP A 44 11.79 4.14 -7.82
CA ASP A 44 10.55 3.64 -7.23
C ASP A 44 10.19 4.55 -6.02
N LEU A 45 9.07 5.28 -6.10
CA LEU A 45 8.56 6.14 -5.03
C LEU A 45 7.67 5.37 -4.06
N VAL A 46 6.90 4.42 -4.58
CA VAL A 46 6.05 3.53 -3.78
C VAL A 46 6.19 2.15 -4.38
N LYS A 47 6.43 1.15 -3.54
CA LYS A 47 6.40 -0.24 -3.98
C LYS A 47 6.09 -1.12 -2.79
N TYR A 48 4.88 -1.67 -2.74
CA TYR A 48 4.50 -2.58 -1.67
C TYR A 48 3.44 -3.56 -2.10
N THR A 49 3.41 -4.69 -1.42
CA THR A 49 2.28 -5.63 -1.42
C THR A 49 1.59 -5.49 -0.08
N ASP A 50 0.27 -5.35 -0.09
CA ASP A 50 -0.55 -5.36 1.11
C ASP A 50 -1.38 -6.63 1.16
N ILE A 51 -1.41 -7.27 2.32
CA ILE A 51 -2.24 -8.44 2.58
C ILE A 51 -3.01 -8.16 3.84
N GLY A 52 -4.34 -8.25 3.75
CA GLY A 52 -5.21 -7.88 4.85
C GLY A 52 -6.46 -8.71 4.93
N ALA A 53 -7.17 -8.55 6.04
CA ALA A 53 -8.47 -9.11 6.25
C ALA A 53 -9.30 -8.18 7.14
N THR A 54 -10.51 -7.87 6.69
CA THR A 54 -11.52 -7.21 7.51
C THR A 54 -12.58 -8.22 7.91
N TYR A 55 -12.95 -8.27 9.18
CA TYR A 55 -14.09 -9.05 9.68
C TYR A 55 -15.22 -8.12 10.08
N TYR A 56 -16.36 -8.26 9.43
CA TYR A 56 -17.58 -7.53 9.74
C TYR A 56 -18.44 -8.33 10.72
N PHE A 57 -18.52 -7.89 11.98
CA PHE A 57 -19.41 -8.50 12.97
C PHE A 57 -20.88 -8.17 12.67
N ASN A 58 -21.12 -6.93 12.27
CA ASN A 58 -22.41 -6.41 11.82
C ASN A 58 -22.18 -5.13 10.99
N LYS A 59 -23.25 -4.45 10.56
CA LYS A 59 -23.16 -3.20 9.78
C LYS A 59 -22.49 -2.03 10.52
N ASN A 60 -22.37 -2.14 11.84
CA ASN A 60 -21.92 -1.08 12.74
C ASN A 60 -20.56 -1.37 13.37
N MET A 61 -20.00 -2.57 13.22
CA MET A 61 -18.76 -2.97 13.87
C MET A 61 -17.92 -3.90 13.00
N SER A 62 -16.65 -3.56 12.82
CA SER A 62 -15.66 -4.39 12.14
C SER A 62 -14.30 -4.38 12.85
N ALA A 63 -13.52 -5.42 12.60
CA ALA A 63 -12.10 -5.49 12.94
C ALA A 63 -11.29 -5.66 11.66
N TYR A 64 -10.09 -5.11 11.60
CA TYR A 64 -9.20 -5.35 10.46
C TYR A 64 -7.75 -5.56 10.90
N VAL A 65 -7.03 -6.31 10.07
CA VAL A 65 -5.59 -6.47 10.12
C VAL A 65 -5.05 -6.36 8.71
N ASP A 66 -4.10 -5.46 8.51
CA ASP A 66 -3.45 -5.23 7.23
C ASP A 66 -1.93 -5.30 7.43
N TYR A 67 -1.24 -5.95 6.49
CA TYR A 67 0.20 -6.08 6.50
C TYR A 67 0.78 -5.56 5.19
N LYS A 68 1.39 -4.37 5.29
CA LYS A 68 2.14 -3.73 4.22
C LYS A 68 3.55 -4.27 4.20
N ILE A 69 3.83 -5.10 3.20
CA ILE A 69 5.15 -5.61 2.87
C ILE A 69 5.80 -4.62 1.91
N ASN A 70 6.74 -3.84 2.42
CA ASN A 70 7.44 -2.83 1.65
C ASN A 70 8.54 -3.48 0.80
N LEU A 71 8.53 -3.17 -0.49
CA LEU A 71 9.42 -3.74 -1.51
C LEU A 71 10.41 -2.70 -2.04
N LEU A 72 10.45 -1.51 -1.43
CA LEU A 72 11.47 -0.52 -1.70
C LEU A 72 12.84 -1.02 -1.22
N LYS A 73 13.88 -0.74 -2.00
CA LYS A 73 15.26 -1.10 -1.64
C LYS A 73 15.87 -0.06 -0.71
N ASN A 74 16.73 -0.50 0.21
CA ASN A 74 17.38 0.36 1.20
C ASN A 74 18.35 1.39 0.59
N ASP A 75 18.87 1.12 -0.60
CA ASP A 75 19.77 2.00 -1.36
C ASP A 75 19.00 2.95 -2.30
N ASN A 76 17.69 3.11 -2.11
CA ASN A 76 16.87 3.96 -2.95
C ASN A 76 17.30 5.44 -2.80
N PRO A 77 17.63 6.14 -3.89
CA PRO A 77 18.07 7.54 -3.86
C PRO A 77 17.02 8.51 -3.29
N ALA A 78 15.75 8.12 -3.21
CA ALA A 78 14.70 8.92 -2.59
C ALA A 78 14.71 8.89 -1.05
N GLY A 79 15.51 8.03 -0.41
CA GLY A 79 15.64 7.98 1.06
C GLY A 79 14.34 7.62 1.79
N LEU A 80 13.45 6.90 1.14
CA LEU A 80 12.13 6.55 1.67
C LEU A 80 12.20 5.40 2.66
N ALA A 81 11.26 5.36 3.60
CA ALA A 81 11.14 4.25 4.54
C ALA A 81 10.89 2.93 3.80
N THR A 82 11.70 1.93 4.11
CA THR A 82 11.67 0.59 3.49
C THR A 82 11.14 -0.49 4.43
N ASP A 83 10.78 -0.11 5.66
CA ASP A 83 10.26 -1.04 6.66
C ASP A 83 8.84 -1.51 6.31
N ASN A 84 8.54 -2.74 6.73
CA ASN A 84 7.20 -3.30 6.70
C ASN A 84 6.33 -2.68 7.81
N ILE A 85 5.03 -2.58 7.57
CA ILE A 85 4.07 -1.99 8.51
C ILE A 85 2.91 -2.95 8.71
N VAL A 86 2.55 -3.22 9.98
CA VAL A 86 1.32 -3.91 10.33
C VAL A 86 0.34 -2.90 10.92
N ALA A 87 -0.88 -2.88 10.41
CA ALA A 87 -1.98 -2.11 10.96
C ALA A 87 -3.05 -3.07 11.51
N THR A 88 -3.59 -2.74 12.68
CA THR A 88 -4.75 -3.45 13.24
C THR A 88 -5.70 -2.42 13.82
N GLY A 89 -6.99 -2.70 13.79
CA GLY A 89 -7.98 -1.77 14.32
C GLY A 89 -9.36 -2.37 14.52
N LEU A 90 -10.12 -1.70 15.37
CA LEU A 90 -11.55 -1.92 15.56
C LEU A 90 -12.27 -0.65 15.11
N VAL A 91 -13.29 -0.81 14.29
CA VAL A 91 -14.11 0.29 13.79
C VAL A 91 -15.53 0.10 14.28
N TYR A 92 -16.07 1.12 14.92
CA TYR A 92 -17.48 1.20 15.26
C TYR A 92 -18.09 2.43 14.57
N GLN A 93 -19.21 2.24 13.88
CA GLN A 93 -19.88 3.27 13.08
C GLN A 93 -21.40 3.29 13.34
N PHE A 94 -21.99 4.49 13.40
CA PHE A 94 -23.41 4.72 13.65
C PHE A 94 -24.20 5.02 12.37
#